data_AF-A0A401YJJ7-F1
#
_entry.id   AF-A0A401YJJ7-F1
#
_cell.length_a   1.000
_cell.length_b   1.000
_cell.length_c   1.000
_cell.angle_alpha   90.00
_cell.angle_beta   90.00
_cell.angle_gamma   90.00
#
_symmetry.space_group_name_H-M   'P 1'
#
loop_
_entity.id
_entity.type
_entity.pdbx_description
1 polymer ?
#
loop_
_entity_poly.entity_id
_entity_poly.type
_entity_poly.pdbx_seq_one_letter_code
_entity_poly.pdbx_strand_id
1 'polypeptide(L)' 'MMRLADRLLDRVAQKVTAEAGCSNYYYCQNGYYYLRQCCKDEGCSTVLIAKGC' A
#
# COMPACT_ATOMS: atom_id res chain seq x y z
N MET A 1 -18.61 -8.96 -2.15
CA MET A 1 -18.29 -9.80 -3.33
C MET A 1 -17.17 -9.12 -4.10
N MET A 2 -15.93 -9.60 -3.98
CA MET A 2 -14.74 -9.00 -4.61
C MET A 2 -14.67 -9.49 -6.07
N ARG A 3 -14.63 -8.60 -7.06
CA ARG A 3 -14.71 -8.98 -8.48
C ARG A 3 -13.37 -9.56 -8.93
N LEU A 4 -13.39 -10.36 -9.99
CA LEU A 4 -12.16 -10.92 -10.59
C LEU A 4 -11.17 -9.80 -10.99
N ALA A 5 -11.70 -8.66 -11.45
CA ALA A 5 -10.92 -7.47 -11.77
C ALA A 5 -10.16 -6.91 -10.56
N ASP A 6 -10.78 -6.85 -9.36
CA ASP A 6 -10.12 -6.37 -8.14
C ASP A 6 -8.91 -7.24 -7.76
N ARG A 7 -9.03 -8.56 -7.91
CA ARG A 7 -7.94 -9.50 -7.58
C ARG A 7 -6.76 -9.40 -8.56
N LEU A 8 -7.05 -9.12 -9.83
CA LEU A 8 -6.02 -8.89 -10.84
C LEU A 8 -5.29 -7.57 -10.58
N LEU A 9 -6.03 -6.52 -10.25
CA LEU A 9 -5.47 -5.22 -9.88
C LEU A 9 -4.53 -5.33 -8.68
N ASP A 10 -4.89 -6.08 -7.64
CA ASP A 10 -4.05 -6.27 -6.45
C ASP A 10 -2.70 -6.95 -6.77
N ARG A 11 -2.72 -8.02 -7.59
CA ARG A 11 -1.50 -8.72 -8.01
C ARG A 11 -0.61 -7.88 -8.94
N VAL A 12 -1.22 -7.17 -9.88
CA VAL A 12 -0.48 -6.30 -10.81
C VAL A 12 0.12 -5.13 -10.04
N ALA A 13 -0.63 -4.50 -9.13
CA ALA A 13 -0.13 -3.43 -8.28
C ALA A 13 1.08 -3.90 -7.46
N GLN A 14 0.99 -5.05 -6.78
CA GLN A 14 2.13 -5.61 -6.05
C GLN A 14 3.35 -5.83 -6.94
N LYS A 15 3.18 -6.43 -8.11
CA LYS A 15 4.28 -6.69 -9.04
C LYS A 15 4.95 -5.39 -9.51
N VAL A 16 4.15 -4.41 -9.91
CA VAL A 16 4.63 -3.09 -10.37
C VAL A 16 5.35 -2.37 -9.23
N THR A 17 4.82 -2.41 -8.01
CA THR A 17 5.50 -1.79 -6.85
C THR A 17 6.82 -2.47 -6.52
N ALA A 18 6.91 -3.79 -6.62
CA ALA A 18 8.16 -4.52 -6.41
C ALA A 18 9.18 -4.22 -7.52
N GLU A 19 8.74 -4.17 -8.79
CA GLU A 19 9.59 -3.83 -9.95
C GLU A 19 10.10 -2.38 -9.88
N ALA A 20 9.29 -1.45 -9.36
CA ALA A 20 9.66 -0.06 -9.10
C ALA A 20 10.53 0.12 -7.84
N GLY A 21 10.92 -0.97 -7.16
CA GLY A 21 11.73 -0.92 -5.94
C GLY A 21 11.02 -0.26 -4.76
N CYS A 22 9.69 -0.30 -4.74
CA CYS A 22 8.90 0.27 -3.65
C CYS A 22 8.89 -0.63 -2.42
N SER A 23 9.02 -0.02 -1.25
CA SER A 23 8.89 -0.68 0.05
C SER A 23 7.63 -0.20 0.76
N ASN A 24 6.84 -1.15 1.24
CA ASN A 24 5.58 -0.89 1.93
C ASN A 24 5.68 -1.32 3.39
N TYR A 25 5.27 -0.47 4.32
CA TYR A 25 5.17 -0.83 5.74
C TYR A 25 3.93 -0.23 6.38
N TYR A 26 3.39 -0.96 7.37
CA TYR A 26 2.23 -0.54 8.14
C TYR A 26 2.69 0.00 9.49
N TYR A 27 2.12 1.10 9.93
CA TYR A 27 2.38 1.64 11.26
C TYR A 27 1.13 2.25 11.87
N CYS A 28 1.08 2.27 13.20
CA CYS A 28 0.01 2.87 13.97
C CYS A 28 0.44 4.27 14.45
N GLN A 29 -0.42 5.27 14.28
CA GLN A 29 -0.21 6.61 14.81
C GLN A 29 -1.54 7.22 15.26
N ASN A 30 -1.62 7.69 16.51
CA ASN A 30 -2.83 8.31 17.07
C ASN A 30 -4.11 7.43 16.98
N GLY A 31 -3.97 6.10 17.07
CA GLY A 31 -5.10 5.16 16.95
C GLY A 31 -5.57 4.90 15.51
N TYR A 32 -4.78 5.30 14.50
CA TYR A 32 -5.04 5.01 13.09
C TYR A 32 -3.90 4.17 12.49
N TYR A 33 -4.28 3.14 11.73
CA TYR A 33 -3.36 2.38 10.88
C TYR A 33 -3.08 3.15 9.59
N TYR A 34 -1.80 3.33 9.31
CA TYR A 34 -1.29 3.92 8.08
C TYR A 34 -0.47 2.90 7.31
N LEU A 35 -0.60 2.94 5.99
CA LEU A 35 0.33 2.31 5.07
C LEU A 35 1.23 3.38 4.50
N ARG A 36 2.53 3.20 4.68
CA ARG A 36 3.54 4.00 4.00
C ARG A 36 4.16 3.18 2.90
N GLN A 37 4.13 3.73 1.70
CA GLN A 37 4.73 3.18 0.51
C GLN A 37 5.82 4.15 0.07
N CYS A 38 7.06 3.69 -0.01
CA CYS A 38 8.20 4.47 -0.47
C CYS A 38 8.78 3.84 -1.73
N CYS A 39 8.72 4.54 -2.84
CA CYS A 39 9.28 4.16 -4.14
C CYS A 39 10.54 4.96 -4.42
N LYS A 40 11.54 4.32 -5.03
CA LYS A 40 12.87 4.91 -5.24
C LYS A 40 12.84 6.19 -6.08
N ASP A 41 11.95 6.24 -7.07
CA ASP A 41 11.87 7.34 -8.04
C ASP A 41 10.64 8.26 -7.84
N GLU A 42 9.64 7.84 -7.05
CA GLU A 42 8.39 8.61 -6.82
C GLU A 42 8.29 9.19 -5.40
N GLY A 43 9.17 8.79 -4.49
CA GLY A 43 9.15 9.22 -3.09
C GLY A 43 8.20 8.39 -2.21
N CYS A 44 7.83 8.93 -1.05
CA CYS A 44 7.01 8.23 -0.05
C CYS A 44 5.59 8.79 0.01
N SER A 45 4.60 7.92 -0.16
CA SER A 45 3.19 8.20 0.08
C SER A 45 2.71 7.51 1.35
N THR A 46 1.83 8.18 2.10
CA THR A 46 1.20 7.62 3.30
C THR A 46 -0.30 7.65 3.12
N VAL A 47 -0.95 6.50 3.29
CA VAL A 47 -2.39 6.35 3.14
C VAL A 47 -2.97 5.85 4.46
N LEU A 48 -4.05 6.48 4.94
CA LEU A 48 -4.80 6.01 6.10
C LEU A 48 -5.66 4.81 5.71
N ILE A 49 -5.51 3.70 6.41
CA ILE A 49 -6.19 2.43 6.08
C ILE A 49 -7.38 2.20 6.99
N ALA A 50 -7.18 2.33 8.30
CA ALA A 50 -8.21 1.97 9.27
C ALA A 50 -8.06 2.79 10.55
N LYS A 51 -9.18 2.94 11.26
CA LYS A 51 -9.23 3.47 12.62
C LYS A 51 -9.31 2.31 13.60
N GLY A 52 -8.55 2.38 14.70
CA GLY A 52 -8.48 1.34 15.72
C GLY A 52 -7.31 0.39 15.49
N CYS A 53 -6.11 0.96 15.45
CA CYS A 53 -4.97 0.31 16.10
C CYS A 53 -5.02 0.64 17.60
#